data_AF-A0A378FXE5-F1
#
_entry.id   AF-A0A378FXE5-F1
#
_cell.length_a   1.000
_cell.length_b   1.000
_cell.length_c   1.000
_cell.angle_alpha   90.00
_cell.angle_beta   90.00
_cell.angle_gamma   90.00
#
_symmetry.space_group_name_H-M   'P 1'
#
loop_
_entity.id
_entity.type
_entity.pdbx_description
1 polymer ?
#
loop_
_entity_poly.entity_id
_entity_poly.type
_entity_poly.pdbx_seq_one_letter_code
_entity_poly.pdbx_strand_id
1 'polypeptide(L)' 'MPARLALLADDGLSQPGIVVKTSSPKGEHERLPNPTLAVTDGSVTVKFHPWSIEQIVASEQADT' A
#
# COMPACT_ATOMS: atom_id res chain seq x y z
N MET A 1 -9.17 5.21 3.02
CA MET A 1 -8.91 4.65 1.67
C MET A 1 -9.07 5.61 0.49
N PRO A 2 -9.69 6.82 0.54
CA PRO A 2 -9.79 7.64 -0.67
C PRO A 2 -8.52 8.46 -1.00
N ALA A 3 -7.57 8.63 -0.07
CA ALA A 3 -6.55 9.67 -0.19
C ALA A 3 -5.44 9.43 -1.24
N ARG A 4 -5.10 8.17 -1.59
CA ARG A 4 -3.94 7.89 -2.47
C ARG A 4 -4.27 7.62 -3.92
N LEU A 5 -5.46 7.08 -4.20
CA LEU A 5 -5.92 6.93 -5.57
C LEU A 5 -6.04 8.29 -6.27
N ALA A 6 -6.40 9.33 -5.51
CA ALA A 6 -6.45 10.71 -5.96
C ALA A 6 -5.10 11.30 -6.39
N LEU A 7 -3.97 10.64 -6.09
CA LEU A 7 -2.64 11.08 -6.54
C LEU A 7 -2.29 10.57 -7.94
N LEU A 8 -3.13 9.70 -8.51
CA LEU A 8 -2.89 9.07 -9.81
C LEU A 8 -3.77 9.74 -10.86
N ALA A 9 -3.18 10.11 -11.99
CA ALA A 9 -3.93 10.70 -13.10
C ALA A 9 -4.84 9.66 -13.77
N ASP A 10 -6.09 10.04 -14.06
CA ASP A 10 -7.11 9.17 -14.65
C ASP A 10 -6.66 8.57 -16.00
N ASP A 11 -5.97 9.36 -16.83
CA ASP A 11 -5.41 8.90 -18.10
C ASP A 11 -4.39 7.77 -17.93
N GLY A 12 -3.59 7.82 -16.87
CA GLY A 12 -2.61 6.77 -16.56
C GLY A 12 -3.28 5.48 -16.09
N LEU A 13 -4.32 5.60 -15.25
CA LEU A 13 -5.08 4.45 -14.74
C LEU A 13 -5.90 3.75 -15.82
N SER A 14 -6.28 4.48 -16.87
CA SER A 14 -7.10 3.96 -17.98
C SER A 14 -6.27 3.24 -19.06
N GLN A 15 -4.93 3.23 -18.95
CA GLN A 15 -4.09 2.57 -19.96
C GLN A 15 -4.27 1.04 -19.94
N PRO A 16 -4.33 0.39 -21.11
CA PRO A 16 -4.40 -1.07 -21.19
C PRO A 16 -3.24 -1.73 -20.46
N GLY A 17 -3.54 -2.73 -19.63
CA GLY A 17 -2.53 -3.46 -18.86
C GLY A 17 -2.19 -2.85 -17.50
N ILE A 18 -2.67 -1.64 -17.20
CA ILE A 18 -2.56 -1.07 -15.85
C ILE A 18 -3.63 -1.68 -14.94
N VAL A 19 -3.19 -2.21 -13.80
CA VAL A 19 -4.06 -2.86 -12.82
C VAL A 19 -3.83 -2.25 -11.45
N VAL A 20 -4.93 -1.87 -10.79
CA VAL A 20 -4.95 -1.40 -9.40
C VAL A 20 -5.48 -2.50 -8.50
N LYS A 21 -4.77 -2.76 -7.39
CA LYS A 21 -5.17 -3.73 -6.37
C LYS A 21 -5.08 -3.11 -4.98
N THR A 22 -6.05 -3.42 -4.13
CA THR A 22 -6.01 -3.06 -2.71
C THR A 22 -5.96 -4.31 -1.85
N SER A 23 -5.10 -4.32 -0.85
CA SER A 23 -5.04 -5.39 0.14
C SER A 23 -4.71 -4.84 1.52
N SER A 24 -5.13 -5.54 2.57
CA SER A 24 -4.78 -5.25 3.96
C SER A 24 -4.42 -6.56 4.65
N PRO A 25 -3.28 -7.18 4.29
CA PRO A 25 -2.86 -8.44 4.90
C PRO A 25 -2.54 -8.21 6.38
N LYS A 26 -3.11 -9.04 7.25
CA LYS A 26 -2.90 -8.95 8.70
C LYS A 26 -1.75 -9.85 9.15
N GLY A 27 -0.74 -9.26 9.79
CA GLY A 27 0.38 -9.99 10.41
C GLY A 27 0.07 -10.45 11.83
N GLU A 28 0.79 -11.46 12.32
CA GLU A 28 0.61 -12.02 13.67
C GLU A 28 0.84 -10.98 14.78
N HIS A 29 1.85 -10.13 14.62
CA HIS A 29 2.19 -9.06 15.56
C HIS A 29 1.78 -7.66 15.07
N GLU A 30 0.91 -7.57 14.06
CA GLU A 30 0.52 -6.26 13.51
C GLU A 30 -0.17 -5.41 14.59
N ARG A 31 0.40 -4.22 14.86
CA ARG A 31 -0.16 -3.20 15.76
C ARG A 31 -0.73 -2.00 15.01
N LEU A 32 -0.16 -1.71 13.84
CA LEU A 32 -0.59 -0.64 12.95
C LEU A 32 -1.22 -1.22 11.69
N PRO A 33 -2.49 -0.92 11.38
CA PRO A 33 -3.10 -1.35 10.12
C PRO A 33 -2.26 -0.85 8.94
N ASN A 34 -1.78 -1.76 8.08
CA ASN A 34 -0.97 -1.42 6.91
C ASN A 34 -1.68 -1.73 5.57
N PRO A 35 -2.79 -1.02 5.26
CA PRO A 35 -3.46 -1.15 3.98
C PRO A 35 -2.56 -0.69 2.84
N THR A 36 -2.55 -1.50 1.78
CA THR A 36 -1.69 -1.34 0.62
C THR A 36 -2.53 -1.05 -0.61
N LEU A 37 -2.20 0.03 -1.31
CA LEU A 37 -2.62 0.26 -2.69
C LEU A 37 -1.46 -0.09 -3.60
N ALA A 38 -1.69 -0.99 -4.56
CA ALA A 38 -0.70 -1.40 -5.54
C ALA A 38 -1.18 -1.06 -6.95
N VAL A 39 -0.29 -0.49 -7.76
CA VAL A 39 -0.51 -0.21 -9.19
C VAL A 39 0.59 -0.91 -9.97
N THR A 40 0.22 -1.65 -11.00
CA THR A 40 1.17 -2.43 -11.81
C THR A 40 0.82 -2.41 -13.28
N ASP A 41 1.84 -2.50 -14.13
CA ASP A 41 1.75 -2.74 -15.58
C ASP A 41 1.99 -4.22 -15.95
N GLY A 42 2.14 -5.10 -14.96
CA GLY A 42 2.50 -6.51 -15.12
C GLY A 42 4.00 -6.82 -15.03
N SER A 43 4.87 -5.81 -15.09
CA SER A 43 6.32 -5.96 -14.90
C SER A 43 6.80 -5.25 -13.63
N VAL A 44 6.42 -3.98 -13.46
CA VAL A 44 6.75 -3.15 -12.31
C VAL A 44 5.50 -2.91 -11.47
N THR A 45 5.65 -2.89 -10.15
CA THR A 45 4.58 -2.58 -9.21
C THR A 45 5.01 -1.49 -8.25
N VAL A 46 4.23 -0.41 -8.18
CA VAL A 46 4.38 0.64 -7.16
C VAL A 46 3.35 0.40 -6.06
N LYS A 47 3.80 0.40 -4.80
CA LYS A 47 2.95 0.17 -3.63
C LYS A 47 2.97 1.37 -2.70
N PHE A 48 1.81 1.71 -2.16
CA PHE A 48 1.66 2.81 -1.22
C PHE A 48 1.15 2.32 0.14
N HIS A 49 1.85 2.71 1.20
CA HIS A 49 1.62 2.28 2.58
C HIS A 49 1.58 3.49 3.54
N PRO A 50 0.63 3.56 4.50
CA PRO A 50 0.48 4.70 5.41
C PRO A 50 1.67 4.93 6.34
N TRP A 51 2.48 3.90 6.57
CA TRP A 51 3.59 3.91 7.51
C TRP A 51 4.91 3.66 6.78
N SER A 52 5.96 4.31 7.27
CA SER A 52 7.34 3.90 6.97
C SER A 52 7.64 2.55 7.63
N ILE A 53 8.69 1.88 7.14
CA ILE A 53 9.11 0.59 7.71
C ILE A 53 9.59 0.78 9.15
N GLU A 54 10.30 1.87 9.42
CA GLU A 54 10.79 2.23 10.74
C GLU A 54 9.65 2.38 11.76
N GLN A 55 8.54 3.00 11.36
CA GLN A 55 7.34 3.11 12.21
C GLN A 55 6.68 1.75 12.47
N ILE A 56 6.63 0.88 11.47
CA ILE A 56 6.08 -0.46 11.62
C ILE A 56 6.93 -1.25 12.62
N VAL A 57 8.24 -1.27 12.44
CA VAL A 57 9.19 -1.95 13.34
C VAL A 57 9.09 -1.41 14.76
N ALA A 58 9.05 -0.08 14.94
CA ALA A 58 8.89 0.52 16.26
C ALA A 58 7.56 0.11 16.94
N SER A 59 6.48 -0.05 16.17
CA SER A 59 5.19 -0.46 16.71
C SER A 59 5.16 -1.91 17.23
N GLU A 60 6.00 -2.79 16.66
CA GLU A 60 6.08 -4.20 17.05
C GLU A 60 7.01 -4.41 18.26
N GLN A 61 7.95 -3.49 18.50
CA GLN A 61 8.90 -3.56 19.62
C GLN A 61 8.34 -3.04 20.96
N ALA A 62 7.23 -2.30 20.94
CA ALA A 62 6.64 -1.68 22.14
C ALA A 62 6.06 -2.68 23.16
N ASP A 63 6.04 -3.98 22.85
CA ASP A 63 5.54 -5.06 23.71
C ASP A 63 6.67 -5.85 24.45
N THR A 64 7.88 -5.29 24.57
CA THR A 64 8.95 -5.86 25.42
C THR A 64 8.99 -5.23 26.80
#